data_AF-A0A0D3IBJ7-F1
#
_entry.id   AF-A0A0D3IBJ7-F1
#
_cell.length_a   1.000
_cell.length_b   1.000
_cell.length_c   1.000
_cell.angle_alpha   90.00
_cell.angle_beta   90.00
_cell.angle_gamma   90.00
#
_symmetry.space_group_name_H-M   'P 1'
#
loop_
_entity.id
_entity.type
_entity.pdbx_description
1 polymer ?
#
loop_
_entity_poly.entity_id
_entity_poly.type
_entity_poly.pdbx_seq_one_letter_code
_entity_poly.pdbx_strand_id
1 'polypeptide(L)'
;MPLFAVGLLAAPAALSASSSRLIPEREWRLAAELHRSRVRRLLSPGFAPAPPPALTKRGEPSARMAGAADGFRKLDTAHPVFNFFEQYYGVTGGKGPRRLARWSPPLESPGGVLLEAATADDLGDGTLHLRGAQVLDGGGGVLYDPAACVPADASPFLWHRDVLAATEAAPPITSCYGLHEWAMLYHPEGAPEPPSARYQGSALQLRVDRETLNAAVEGGVSCTHVDALRFFAPAAARHNRHGGRLERIDQLRLEQPGCVHAHMDLLKAALRLSPWLPAELLADALEVAIAARSLDVAASPYDASAYGLPPIRVELPSGRDEYRAAQVELMHRAAPVRAALRAAFDAYLQAAFCPADVAAAEAAPGEDRFAVATPAGPPWRKALLQRPERTSLPKR
;
A
#
# COMPACT_ATOMS: atom_id res chain seq x y z
N MET A 1 5.12 -47.80 -16.67
CA MET A 1 3.72 -47.90 -16.19
C MET A 1 3.73 -48.82 -14.99
N PRO A 2 3.28 -48.35 -13.81
CA PRO A 2 1.84 -48.31 -13.53
C PRO A 2 1.33 -47.03 -12.81
N LEU A 3 0.08 -46.69 -13.16
CA LEU A 3 -1.05 -46.22 -12.35
C LEU A 3 -0.80 -45.18 -11.23
N PHE A 4 -1.04 -43.91 -11.59
CA PHE A 4 -1.42 -42.86 -10.63
C PHE A 4 -2.84 -43.12 -10.13
N ALA A 5 -2.99 -43.32 -8.82
CA ALA A 5 -4.28 -43.23 -8.16
C ALA A 5 -4.68 -41.75 -8.06
N VAL A 6 -5.70 -41.37 -8.83
CA VAL A 6 -6.37 -40.07 -8.69
C VAL A 6 -7.16 -40.12 -7.39
N GLY A 7 -6.66 -39.44 -6.36
CA GLY A 7 -7.42 -39.20 -5.14
C GLY A 7 -8.68 -38.42 -5.49
N LEU A 8 -9.85 -39.01 -5.20
CA LEU A 8 -11.12 -38.30 -5.24
C LEU A 8 -11.01 -37.05 -4.37
N LEU A 9 -11.09 -35.88 -4.99
CA LEU A 9 -11.44 -34.63 -4.31
C LEU A 9 -12.79 -34.87 -3.62
N ALA A 10 -12.78 -34.76 -2.29
CA ALA A 10 -14.01 -34.72 -1.52
C ALA A 10 -14.90 -33.59 -2.10
N ALA A 11 -16.15 -33.91 -2.40
CA ALA A 11 -17.13 -32.93 -2.82
C ALA A 11 -17.23 -31.82 -1.77
N PRO A 12 -17.34 -30.54 -2.17
CA PRO A 12 -17.58 -29.47 -1.21
C PRO A 12 -18.88 -29.79 -0.46
N ALA A 13 -18.82 -29.73 0.86
CA ALA A 13 -20.00 -29.83 1.70
C ALA A 13 -21.04 -28.82 1.20
N ALA A 14 -22.28 -29.27 0.99
CA ALA A 14 -23.38 -28.41 0.61
C ALA A 14 -23.50 -27.27 1.64
N LEU A 15 -23.12 -26.05 1.21
CA LEU A 15 -23.26 -24.84 2.00
C LEU A 15 -24.74 -24.63 2.31
N SER A 16 -25.07 -24.57 3.60
CA SER A 16 -26.38 -24.13 4.07
C SER A 16 -26.64 -22.72 3.51
N ALA A 17 -27.64 -22.60 2.62
CA ALA A 17 -27.99 -21.38 1.91
C ALA A 17 -28.64 -20.28 2.79
N SER A 18 -28.34 -20.21 4.09
CA SER A 18 -29.12 -19.42 5.06
C SER A 18 -28.32 -18.35 5.84
N SER A 19 -27.05 -18.09 5.52
CA SER A 19 -26.25 -17.11 6.27
C SER A 19 -25.57 -16.02 5.43
N SER A 20 -25.85 -15.92 4.13
CA SER A 20 -25.33 -14.80 3.33
C SER A 20 -26.21 -13.55 3.48
N ARG A 21 -25.60 -12.36 3.52
CA ARG A 21 -26.35 -11.10 3.48
C ARG A 21 -26.64 -10.75 2.03
N LEU A 22 -27.91 -10.54 1.69
CA LEU A 22 -28.31 -9.97 0.39
C LEU A 22 -28.14 -8.44 0.42
N ILE A 23 -27.46 -7.89 -0.59
CA ILE A 23 -27.47 -6.45 -0.88
C ILE A 23 -28.27 -6.24 -2.18
N PRO A 24 -29.38 -5.48 -2.12
CA PRO A 24 -30.22 -5.21 -3.29
C PRO A 24 -29.47 -4.52 -4.42
N GLU A 25 -29.92 -4.74 -5.67
CA GLU A 25 -29.23 -4.26 -6.87
C GLU A 25 -28.96 -2.76 -6.83
N ARG A 26 -30.01 -2.00 -6.49
CA ARG A 26 -29.96 -0.54 -6.41
C ARG A 26 -28.94 -0.04 -5.40
N GLU A 27 -28.80 -0.74 -4.28
CA GLU A 27 -27.91 -0.33 -3.19
C GLU A 27 -26.45 -0.53 -3.56
N TRP A 28 -26.07 -1.73 -4.02
CA TRP A 28 -24.67 -1.98 -4.35
C TRP A 28 -24.24 -1.21 -5.59
N ARG A 29 -25.12 -1.00 -6.59
CA ARG A 29 -24.79 -0.17 -7.76
C ARG A 29 -24.55 1.30 -7.37
N LEU A 30 -25.37 1.84 -6.47
CA LEU A 30 -25.19 3.20 -5.95
C LEU A 30 -23.88 3.31 -5.15
N ALA A 31 -23.63 2.38 -4.23
CA ALA A 31 -22.40 2.36 -3.44
C ALA A 31 -21.15 2.25 -4.34
N ALA A 32 -21.21 1.39 -5.36
CA ALA A 32 -20.13 1.23 -6.32
C ALA A 32 -19.85 2.51 -7.12
N GLU A 33 -20.88 3.21 -7.59
CA GLU A 33 -20.70 4.49 -8.29
C GLU A 33 -20.18 5.59 -7.34
N LEU A 34 -20.68 5.66 -6.10
CA LEU A 34 -20.19 6.64 -5.11
C LEU A 34 -18.71 6.42 -4.79
N HIS A 35 -18.30 5.18 -4.56
CA HIS A 35 -16.90 4.81 -4.35
C HIS A 35 -16.05 5.14 -5.56
N ARG A 36 -16.47 4.71 -6.76
CA ARG A 36 -15.78 5.00 -8.02
C ARG A 36 -15.58 6.50 -8.21
N SER A 37 -16.62 7.31 -7.98
CA SER A 37 -16.56 8.76 -8.04
C SER A 37 -15.62 9.37 -6.99
N ARG A 38 -15.61 8.84 -5.75
CA ARG A 38 -14.68 9.29 -4.69
C ARG A 38 -13.23 9.02 -5.06
N VAL A 39 -12.90 7.79 -5.48
CA VAL A 39 -11.54 7.41 -5.90
C VAL A 39 -11.07 8.26 -7.07
N ARG A 40 -11.94 8.51 -8.06
CA ARG A 40 -11.61 9.40 -9.18
C ARG A 40 -11.24 10.80 -8.71
N ARG A 41 -12.01 11.38 -7.78
CA ARG A 41 -11.72 12.72 -7.22
C ARG A 41 -10.38 12.75 -6.50
N LEU A 42 -10.12 11.76 -5.63
CA LEU A 42 -8.85 11.66 -4.89
C LEU A 42 -7.64 11.56 -5.82
N LEU A 43 -7.73 10.81 -6.92
CA LEU A 43 -6.63 10.62 -7.86
C LEU A 43 -6.54 11.73 -8.92
N SER A 44 -7.57 12.56 -9.07
CA SER A 44 -7.64 13.53 -10.17
C SER A 44 -6.48 14.53 -10.24
N PRO A 45 -5.88 15.01 -9.13
CA PRO A 45 -4.71 15.88 -9.19
C PRO A 45 -3.48 15.19 -9.77
N GLY A 46 -3.39 13.86 -9.62
CA GLY A 46 -2.28 13.04 -10.11
C GLY A 46 -2.45 12.49 -11.51
N PHE A 47 -3.56 12.77 -12.21
CA PHE A 47 -3.78 12.23 -13.55
C PHE A 47 -2.88 12.92 -14.57
N ALA A 48 -2.22 12.11 -15.41
CA ALA A 48 -1.45 12.61 -16.55
C ALA A 48 -2.34 13.46 -17.47
N PRO A 49 -1.78 14.49 -18.14
CA PRO A 49 -2.50 15.31 -19.10
C PRO A 49 -3.27 14.46 -20.09
N ALA A 50 -4.45 14.94 -20.50
CA ALA A 50 -5.22 14.24 -21.52
C ALA A 50 -4.35 14.10 -22.78
N PRO A 51 -4.30 12.91 -23.41
CA PRO A 51 -3.58 12.79 -24.66
C PRO A 51 -4.18 13.77 -25.68
N PRO A 52 -3.36 14.35 -26.57
CA PRO A 52 -3.90 15.15 -27.66
C PRO A 52 -4.91 14.29 -28.45
N PRO A 53 -5.96 14.91 -29.03
CA PRO A 53 -6.95 14.17 -29.79
C PRO A 53 -6.25 13.36 -30.88
N ALA A 54 -6.51 12.05 -30.92
CA ALA A 54 -5.94 11.19 -31.95
C ALA A 54 -6.42 11.71 -33.31
N LEU A 55 -5.50 11.92 -34.25
CA LEU A 55 -5.88 12.32 -35.60
C LEU A 55 -6.14 11.08 -36.45
N THR A 56 -7.13 11.12 -37.33
CA THR A 56 -7.32 10.13 -38.37
C THR A 56 -6.13 10.18 -39.34
N LYS A 57 -5.99 9.19 -40.23
CA LYS A 57 -4.98 9.23 -41.31
C LYS A 57 -5.11 10.48 -42.21
N ARG A 58 -6.22 11.23 -42.13
CA ARG A 58 -6.49 12.49 -42.84
C ARG A 58 -6.27 13.74 -42.00
N GLY A 59 -5.75 13.63 -40.78
CA GLY A 59 -5.50 14.78 -39.90
C GLY A 59 -6.74 15.32 -39.17
N GLU A 60 -7.85 14.59 -39.18
CA GLU A 60 -9.10 15.00 -38.50
C GLU A 60 -9.16 14.42 -37.09
N PRO A 61 -9.79 15.08 -36.10
CA PRO A 61 -10.01 14.50 -34.78
C PRO A 61 -10.78 13.17 -34.87
N SER A 62 -10.14 12.08 -34.44
CA SER A 62 -10.72 10.75 -34.35
C SER A 62 -11.54 10.63 -33.06
N ALA A 63 -12.83 10.32 -33.20
CA ALA A 63 -13.72 10.04 -32.07
C ALA A 63 -13.28 8.82 -31.22
N ARG A 64 -12.35 7.99 -31.72
CA ARG A 64 -11.89 6.75 -31.05
C ARG A 64 -11.01 6.97 -29.82
N MET A 65 -10.57 8.19 -29.53
CA MET A 65 -9.76 8.50 -28.33
C MET A 65 -10.18 9.79 -27.61
N ALA A 66 -11.48 10.10 -27.58
CA ALA A 66 -11.98 10.84 -26.42
C ALA A 66 -11.60 10.00 -25.19
N GLY A 67 -10.83 10.56 -24.25
CA GLY A 67 -10.42 9.84 -23.04
C GLY A 67 -11.60 9.09 -22.44
N ALA A 68 -11.36 7.87 -21.95
CA ALA A 68 -12.41 6.95 -21.49
C ALA A 68 -13.56 7.71 -20.81
N ALA A 69 -14.79 7.49 -21.27
CA ALA A 69 -15.98 8.25 -20.89
C ALA A 69 -16.23 8.31 -19.36
N ASP A 70 -15.55 7.45 -18.59
CA ASP A 70 -15.57 7.39 -17.13
C ASP A 70 -14.65 8.40 -16.41
N GLY A 71 -13.83 9.17 -17.14
CA GLY A 71 -12.95 10.21 -16.60
C GLY A 71 -11.68 9.73 -15.88
N PHE A 72 -11.41 8.43 -15.84
CA PHE A 72 -10.17 7.91 -15.26
C PHE A 72 -9.02 7.93 -16.28
N ARG A 73 -7.85 8.43 -15.87
CA ARG A 73 -6.61 8.43 -16.67
C ARG A 73 -5.51 7.67 -15.95
N LYS A 74 -4.39 7.42 -16.64
CA LYS A 74 -3.17 6.98 -15.98
C LYS A 74 -2.65 8.08 -15.04
N LEU A 75 -1.94 7.71 -13.98
CA LEU A 75 -1.25 8.67 -13.14
C LEU A 75 -0.03 9.24 -13.89
N ASP A 76 0.33 10.47 -13.57
CA ASP A 76 1.55 11.11 -14.03
C ASP A 76 2.74 10.56 -13.24
N THR A 77 3.66 9.89 -13.94
CA THR A 77 4.87 9.31 -13.36
C THR A 77 5.85 10.37 -12.88
N ALA A 78 5.73 11.63 -13.33
CA ALA A 78 6.55 12.75 -12.88
C ALA A 78 5.94 13.45 -11.65
N HIS A 79 4.66 13.24 -11.32
CA HIS A 79 4.03 13.93 -10.20
C HIS A 79 4.59 13.41 -8.86
N PRO A 80 5.19 14.27 -8.01
CA PRO A 80 5.98 13.83 -6.85
C PRO A 80 5.15 13.14 -5.75
N VAL A 81 3.87 13.53 -5.63
CA VAL A 81 2.91 12.91 -4.71
C VAL A 81 2.26 11.66 -5.27
N PHE A 82 2.00 11.53 -6.57
CA PHE A 82 1.18 10.43 -7.12
C PHE A 82 1.99 9.32 -7.81
N ASN A 83 3.25 9.58 -8.15
CA ASN A 83 4.10 8.58 -8.80
C ASN A 83 4.34 7.32 -7.94
N PHE A 84 4.29 7.45 -6.61
CA PHE A 84 4.52 6.33 -5.70
C PHE A 84 3.43 5.26 -5.79
N PHE A 85 2.20 5.60 -6.22
CA PHE A 85 1.15 4.60 -6.42
C PHE A 85 1.57 3.56 -7.47
N GLU A 86 2.25 4.01 -8.53
CA GLU A 86 2.77 3.12 -9.55
C GLU A 86 3.93 2.29 -9.02
N GLN A 87 4.92 2.94 -8.42
CA GLN A 87 6.18 2.32 -8.00
C GLN A 87 6.03 1.35 -6.81
N TYR A 88 5.13 1.66 -5.86
CA TYR A 88 4.99 0.92 -4.60
C TYR A 88 3.75 0.04 -4.55
N TYR A 89 2.65 0.42 -5.20
CA TYR A 89 1.39 -0.33 -5.17
C TYR A 89 1.01 -0.95 -6.52
N GLY A 90 1.86 -0.81 -7.54
CA GLY A 90 1.61 -1.38 -8.87
C GLY A 90 0.33 -0.85 -9.51
N VAL A 91 0.00 0.43 -9.25
CA VAL A 91 -1.11 1.16 -9.87
C VAL A 91 -0.62 1.70 -11.22
N THR A 92 -0.42 0.80 -12.18
CA THR A 92 0.21 1.10 -13.47
C THR A 92 -0.82 1.38 -14.56
N GLY A 93 -0.46 2.28 -15.49
CA GLY A 93 -1.26 2.59 -16.68
C GLY A 93 -2.68 3.07 -16.38
N GLY A 94 -3.59 2.93 -17.35
CA GLY A 94 -5.00 3.34 -17.18
C GLY A 94 -5.83 2.39 -16.30
N LYS A 95 -5.44 1.11 -16.23
CA LYS A 95 -6.17 0.10 -15.42
C LYS A 95 -5.86 0.22 -13.92
N GLY A 96 -4.68 0.73 -13.55
CA GLY A 96 -4.29 0.91 -12.15
C GLY A 96 -5.29 1.72 -11.33
N PRO A 97 -5.58 2.99 -11.70
CA PRO A 97 -6.55 3.82 -10.98
C PRO A 97 -7.95 3.20 -10.92
N ARG A 98 -8.38 2.52 -12.00
CA ARG A 98 -9.68 1.81 -12.03
C ARG A 98 -9.73 0.62 -11.08
N ARG A 99 -8.59 -0.05 -10.83
CA ARG A 99 -8.50 -1.14 -9.85
C ARG A 99 -8.80 -0.67 -8.43
N LEU A 100 -8.40 0.55 -8.08
CA LEU A 100 -8.73 1.17 -6.78
C LEU A 100 -10.21 1.56 -6.68
N ALA A 101 -10.83 1.80 -7.83
CA ALA A 101 -12.23 2.22 -7.96
C ALA A 101 -13.22 1.06 -8.04
N ARG A 102 -12.75 -0.18 -7.90
CA ARG A 102 -13.63 -1.34 -7.76
C ARG A 102 -14.24 -1.33 -6.36
N TRP A 103 -15.51 -1.66 -6.29
CA TRP A 103 -16.27 -1.73 -5.07
C TRP A 103 -16.33 -3.16 -4.56
N SER A 104 -16.30 -3.28 -3.25
CA SER A 104 -16.42 -4.50 -2.47
C SER A 104 -17.31 -4.24 -1.27
N PRO A 105 -18.22 -5.18 -0.95
CA PRO A 105 -19.12 -5.03 0.18
C PRO A 105 -18.40 -5.22 1.52
N PRO A 106 -18.98 -4.73 2.63
CA PRO A 106 -18.48 -5.01 3.96
C PRO A 106 -18.66 -6.49 4.32
N LEU A 107 -17.66 -7.08 4.99
CA LEU A 107 -17.71 -8.46 5.46
C LEU A 107 -18.50 -8.54 6.77
N GLU A 108 -19.83 -8.61 6.67
CA GLU A 108 -20.73 -8.57 7.84
C GLU A 108 -21.37 -9.91 8.20
N SER A 109 -21.20 -10.94 7.36
CA SER A 109 -21.85 -12.23 7.58
C SER A 109 -20.92 -13.42 7.33
N PRO A 110 -21.01 -14.50 8.14
CA PRO A 110 -20.21 -15.71 7.98
C PRO A 110 -20.41 -16.41 6.63
N GLY A 111 -21.60 -16.30 6.03
CA GLY A 111 -21.90 -16.88 4.71
C GLY A 111 -21.57 -15.97 3.52
N GLY A 112 -20.83 -14.88 3.76
CA GLY A 112 -20.51 -13.91 2.72
C GLY A 112 -21.67 -12.96 2.37
N VAL A 113 -21.51 -12.26 1.25
CA VAL A 113 -22.46 -11.24 0.77
C VAL A 113 -22.87 -11.54 -0.66
N LEU A 114 -24.18 -11.65 -0.89
CA LEU A 114 -24.78 -11.81 -2.20
C LEU A 114 -25.21 -10.44 -2.75
N LEU A 115 -24.68 -10.08 -3.92
CA LEU A 115 -25.08 -8.89 -4.67
C LEU A 115 -26.17 -9.26 -5.67
N GLU A 116 -27.39 -8.80 -5.42
CA GLU A 116 -28.55 -9.07 -6.27
C GLU A 116 -28.32 -8.60 -7.71
N ALA A 117 -28.66 -9.44 -8.69
CA ALA A 117 -28.59 -9.13 -10.13
C ALA A 117 -27.21 -8.65 -10.64
N ALA A 118 -26.15 -8.82 -9.86
CA ALA A 118 -24.79 -8.62 -10.35
C ALA A 118 -24.42 -9.72 -11.36
N THR A 119 -23.68 -9.35 -12.40
CA THR A 119 -23.33 -10.23 -13.51
C THR A 119 -21.82 -10.28 -13.74
N ALA A 120 -21.37 -11.14 -14.66
CA ALA A 120 -19.95 -11.19 -15.06
C ALA A 120 -19.45 -9.86 -15.66
N ASP A 121 -20.33 -9.08 -16.30
CA ASP A 121 -19.98 -7.78 -16.88
C ASP A 121 -19.69 -6.71 -15.82
N ASP A 122 -20.23 -6.88 -14.61
CA ASP A 122 -19.95 -6.00 -13.48
C ASP A 122 -18.55 -6.26 -12.88
N LEU A 123 -17.92 -7.41 -13.17
CA LEU A 123 -16.63 -7.80 -12.61
C LEU A 123 -15.43 -7.26 -13.41
N GLY A 124 -14.29 -7.10 -12.74
CA GLY A 124 -13.01 -6.87 -13.41
C GLY A 124 -12.92 -5.49 -14.07
N ASP A 125 -13.16 -5.40 -15.37
CA ASP A 125 -13.18 -4.10 -16.08
C ASP A 125 -14.48 -3.30 -15.76
N GLY A 126 -15.48 -3.94 -15.11
CA GLY A 126 -16.64 -3.31 -14.50
C GLY A 126 -16.36 -2.59 -13.16
N THR A 127 -17.35 -2.58 -12.26
CA THR A 127 -17.29 -1.89 -10.96
C THR A 127 -16.91 -2.78 -9.78
N LEU A 128 -16.85 -4.11 -9.97
CA LEU A 128 -16.64 -5.09 -8.92
C LEU A 128 -15.32 -5.86 -9.07
N HIS A 129 -14.89 -6.53 -8.00
CA HIS A 129 -13.68 -7.34 -8.00
C HIS A 129 -13.89 -8.71 -8.65
N LEU A 130 -12.99 -9.13 -9.55
CA LEU A 130 -13.04 -10.49 -10.10
C LEU A 130 -12.61 -11.54 -9.05
N ARG A 131 -11.60 -11.22 -8.23
CA ARG A 131 -11.13 -12.12 -7.17
C ARG A 131 -12.25 -12.32 -6.15
N GLY A 132 -12.49 -13.57 -5.74
CA GLY A 132 -13.45 -13.89 -4.69
C GLY A 132 -14.92 -13.89 -5.12
N ALA A 133 -15.22 -13.46 -6.35
CA ALA A 133 -16.56 -13.44 -6.89
C ALA A 133 -16.99 -14.83 -7.37
N GLN A 134 -18.20 -15.24 -6.99
CA GLN A 134 -18.89 -16.41 -7.50
C GLN A 134 -20.18 -15.98 -8.17
N VAL A 135 -20.24 -16.08 -9.50
CA VAL A 135 -21.46 -15.78 -10.26
C VAL A 135 -22.44 -16.94 -10.05
N LEU A 136 -23.63 -16.66 -9.52
CA LEU A 136 -24.66 -17.67 -9.30
C LEU A 136 -25.45 -17.92 -10.58
N ASP A 137 -25.78 -19.19 -10.82
CA ASP A 137 -26.57 -19.61 -11.99
C ASP A 137 -27.96 -18.96 -12.01
N GLY A 138 -28.54 -18.83 -13.21
CA GLY A 138 -29.90 -18.32 -13.38
C GLY A 138 -30.08 -16.83 -13.11
N GLY A 139 -28.99 -16.05 -13.05
CA GLY A 139 -29.05 -14.61 -12.75
C GLY A 139 -29.18 -14.31 -11.26
N GLY A 140 -28.84 -15.27 -10.39
CA GLY A 140 -28.95 -15.15 -8.93
C GLY A 140 -28.02 -14.12 -8.29
N GLY A 141 -27.15 -13.46 -9.05
CA GLY A 141 -26.23 -12.43 -8.59
C GLY A 141 -24.79 -12.89 -8.45
N VAL A 142 -23.99 -12.13 -7.69
CA VAL A 142 -22.59 -12.46 -7.38
C VAL A 142 -22.42 -12.60 -5.87
N LEU A 143 -21.93 -13.75 -5.43
CA LEU A 143 -21.57 -14.02 -4.04
C LEU A 143 -20.09 -13.74 -3.79
N TYR A 144 -19.80 -12.99 -2.73
CA TYR A 144 -18.46 -12.86 -2.13
C TYR A 144 -18.43 -13.59 -0.79
N ASP A 145 -17.77 -14.74 -0.76
CA ASP A 145 -17.59 -15.55 0.44
C ASP A 145 -16.09 -15.80 0.69
N PRO A 146 -15.51 -15.27 1.78
CA PRO A 146 -14.11 -15.51 2.14
C PRO A 146 -13.79 -17.00 2.32
N ALA A 147 -14.71 -17.80 2.85
CA ALA A 147 -14.51 -19.22 3.13
C ALA A 147 -14.46 -20.06 1.84
N ALA A 148 -15.01 -19.54 0.74
CA ALA A 148 -14.94 -20.17 -0.57
C ALA A 148 -13.68 -19.78 -1.37
N CYS A 149 -12.89 -18.82 -0.88
CA CYS A 149 -11.69 -18.32 -1.55
C CYS A 149 -10.54 -18.11 -0.56
N VAL A 150 -10.29 -19.14 0.26
CA VAL A 150 -9.26 -19.12 1.31
C VAL A 150 -7.86 -19.20 0.70
N PRO A 151 -6.96 -18.25 0.98
CA PRO A 151 -5.55 -18.38 0.64
C PRO A 151 -4.91 -19.58 1.35
N ALA A 152 -3.87 -20.16 0.75
CA ALA A 152 -3.17 -21.29 1.37
C ALA A 152 -2.45 -20.96 2.70
N ASP A 153 -2.23 -19.67 3.00
CA ASP A 153 -1.44 -19.23 4.14
C ASP A 153 -2.04 -17.95 4.76
N ALA A 154 -2.26 -17.99 6.09
CA ALA A 154 -2.76 -16.88 6.90
C ALA A 154 -1.65 -15.86 7.26
N SER A 155 -0.38 -16.26 7.21
CA SER A 155 0.77 -15.47 7.68
C SER A 155 0.82 -14.04 7.13
N PRO A 156 0.55 -13.77 5.83
CA PRO A 156 0.56 -12.40 5.33
C PRO A 156 -0.50 -11.50 5.97
N PHE A 157 -1.67 -12.05 6.30
CA PHE A 157 -2.78 -11.31 6.92
C PHE A 157 -2.53 -11.07 8.39
N LEU A 158 -2.02 -12.08 9.10
CA LEU A 158 -1.57 -11.96 10.50
C LEU A 158 -0.53 -10.85 10.66
N TRP A 159 0.44 -10.77 9.74
CA TRP A 159 1.43 -9.70 9.79
C TRP A 159 0.88 -8.31 9.64
N HIS A 160 -0.05 -8.10 8.70
CA HIS A 160 -0.68 -6.80 8.56
C HIS A 160 -1.48 -6.45 9.82
N ARG A 161 -2.27 -7.39 10.37
CA ARG A 161 -2.96 -7.23 11.66
C ARG A 161 -1.97 -6.82 12.77
N ASP A 162 -0.87 -7.56 12.92
CA ASP A 162 0.10 -7.37 14.00
C ASP A 162 0.86 -6.06 13.88
N VAL A 163 1.29 -5.68 12.68
CA VAL A 163 1.92 -4.38 12.43
C VAL A 163 0.94 -3.24 12.71
N LEU A 164 -0.33 -3.36 12.29
CA LEU A 164 -1.36 -2.35 12.59
C LEU A 164 -1.55 -2.18 14.10
N ALA A 165 -1.67 -3.30 14.84
CA ALA A 165 -1.83 -3.32 16.28
C ALA A 165 -0.61 -2.76 17.02
N ALA A 166 0.60 -3.20 16.65
CA ALA A 166 1.83 -2.71 17.25
C ALA A 166 2.04 -1.21 17.01
N THR A 167 1.72 -0.74 15.81
CA THR A 167 1.82 0.70 15.49
C THR A 167 0.79 1.52 16.26
N GLU A 168 -0.42 1.01 16.50
CA GLU A 168 -1.45 1.69 17.30
C GLU A 168 -1.02 1.83 18.77
N ALA A 169 -0.36 0.81 19.32
CA ALA A 169 0.10 0.79 20.71
C ALA A 169 1.42 1.54 20.96
N ALA A 170 2.21 1.80 19.92
CA ALA A 170 3.53 2.40 20.06
C ALA A 170 3.46 3.91 20.38
N PRO A 171 4.39 4.44 21.20
CA PRO A 171 4.51 5.88 21.41
C PRO A 171 4.92 6.59 20.11
N PRO A 172 4.31 7.73 19.76
CA PRO A 172 4.66 8.45 18.55
C PRO A 172 6.06 9.07 18.64
N ILE A 173 6.80 9.00 17.54
CA ILE A 173 8.07 9.72 17.34
C ILE A 173 7.82 10.91 16.43
N THR A 174 7.97 12.11 17.00
CA THR A 174 7.78 13.39 16.30
C THR A 174 9.09 14.11 15.94
N SER A 175 10.21 13.41 16.11
CA SER A 175 11.56 13.94 15.85
C SER A 175 12.19 13.38 14.57
N CYS A 176 11.41 12.75 13.69
CA CYS A 176 11.88 12.21 12.42
C CYS A 176 12.04 13.30 11.35
N TYR A 177 11.10 14.25 11.30
CA TYR A 177 11.08 15.40 10.37
C TYR A 177 11.21 15.04 8.88
N GLY A 178 10.86 13.82 8.48
CA GLY A 178 11.01 13.37 7.08
C GLY A 178 12.47 13.21 6.64
N LEU A 179 13.44 13.18 7.57
CA LEU A 179 14.87 13.13 7.25
C LEU A 179 15.33 11.83 6.58
N HIS A 180 14.44 10.84 6.39
CA HIS A 180 14.75 9.67 5.60
C HIS A 180 15.05 10.01 4.14
N GLU A 181 14.32 10.93 3.49
CA GLU A 181 14.60 11.36 2.10
C GLU A 181 15.93 12.10 2.02
N TRP A 182 16.29 12.85 3.07
CA TRP A 182 17.59 13.51 3.20
C TRP A 182 18.73 12.49 3.34
N ALA A 183 18.52 11.45 4.14
CA ALA A 183 19.47 10.35 4.30
C ALA A 183 19.67 9.54 3.00
N MET A 184 18.69 9.54 2.09
CA MET A 184 18.86 8.94 0.76
C MET A 184 19.87 9.70 -0.09
N LEU A 185 20.01 11.02 0.10
CA LEU A 185 20.86 11.93 -0.69
C LEU A 185 22.16 12.34 0.01
N TYR A 186 22.36 11.89 1.25
CA TYR A 186 23.55 12.20 2.04
C TYR A 186 24.83 11.82 1.28
N HIS A 187 25.69 12.81 1.06
CA HIS A 187 26.91 12.65 0.27
C HIS A 187 28.06 13.45 0.89
N PRO A 188 28.69 12.92 1.96
CA PRO A 188 29.86 13.54 2.54
C PRO A 188 31.06 13.39 1.58
N GLU A 189 32.08 14.22 1.79
CA GLU A 189 33.29 14.18 0.97
C GLU A 189 33.94 12.78 1.00
N GLY A 190 34.34 12.29 -0.17
CA GLY A 190 34.96 10.96 -0.33
C GLY A 190 33.98 9.77 -0.29
N ALA A 191 32.68 9.99 -0.09
CA ALA A 191 31.69 8.90 -0.16
C ALA A 191 31.26 8.58 -1.61
N PRO A 192 30.83 7.33 -1.87
CA PRO A 192 30.24 6.97 -3.15
C PRO A 192 28.94 7.75 -3.41
N GLU A 193 28.61 7.92 -4.68
CA GLU A 193 27.37 8.56 -5.12
C GLU A 193 26.15 7.87 -4.48
N PRO A 194 25.19 8.62 -3.90
CA PRO A 194 24.00 8.03 -3.31
C PRO A 194 23.15 7.27 -4.36
N PRO A 195 22.54 6.12 -4.00
CA PRO A 195 21.72 5.34 -4.93
C PRO A 195 20.49 6.10 -5.45
N SER A 196 20.04 7.10 -4.71
CA SER A 196 18.69 7.66 -4.78
C SER A 196 18.52 8.84 -5.74
N ALA A 197 19.59 9.35 -6.34
CA ALA A 197 19.53 10.38 -7.38
C ALA A 197 18.56 10.03 -8.54
N ARG A 198 18.15 8.77 -8.64
CA ARG A 198 17.22 8.22 -9.64
C ARG A 198 15.72 8.31 -9.31
N TYR A 199 15.30 8.45 -8.03
CA TYR A 199 13.87 8.27 -7.67
C TYR A 199 13.05 9.56 -7.76
N GLN A 200 13.66 10.73 -7.55
CA GLN A 200 13.01 12.05 -7.68
C GLN A 200 13.89 13.08 -8.42
N GLY A 201 15.22 12.88 -8.48
CA GLY A 201 16.17 13.84 -9.04
C GLY A 201 16.05 14.09 -10.55
N SER A 202 15.32 13.25 -11.29
CA SER A 202 15.04 13.51 -12.71
C SER A 202 13.88 14.50 -12.95
N ALA A 203 13.06 14.77 -11.92
CA ALA A 203 11.84 15.58 -12.04
C ALA A 203 11.84 16.84 -11.16
N LEU A 204 12.55 16.82 -10.01
CA LEU A 204 12.57 17.93 -9.06
C LEU A 204 13.98 18.46 -8.80
N GLN A 205 14.08 19.77 -8.64
CA GLN A 205 15.32 20.44 -8.25
C GLN A 205 15.50 20.40 -6.73
N LEU A 206 16.74 20.41 -6.25
CA LEU A 206 17.02 20.58 -4.82
C LEU A 206 16.80 22.03 -4.41
N ARG A 207 16.22 22.25 -3.23
CA ARG A 207 16.00 23.59 -2.64
C ARG A 207 17.09 24.02 -1.66
N VAL A 208 18.00 23.10 -1.33
CA VAL A 208 19.14 23.30 -0.43
C VAL A 208 20.41 22.79 -1.10
N ASP A 209 21.56 23.34 -0.68
CA ASP A 209 22.85 22.83 -1.09
C ASP A 209 23.25 21.56 -0.34
N ARG A 210 24.35 20.95 -0.79
CA ARG A 210 24.89 19.71 -0.21
C ARG A 210 25.32 19.88 1.26
N GLU A 211 25.86 21.04 1.62
CA GLU A 211 26.34 21.31 2.98
C GLU A 211 25.17 21.31 3.97
N THR A 212 24.10 22.05 3.64
CA THR A 212 22.86 22.09 4.42
C THR A 212 22.21 20.71 4.52
N LEU A 213 22.16 19.97 3.41
CA LEU A 213 21.61 18.61 3.37
C LEU A 213 22.38 17.66 4.29
N ASN A 214 23.71 17.68 4.20
CA ASN A 214 24.57 16.83 5.02
C ASN A 214 24.47 17.19 6.50
N ALA A 215 24.49 18.49 6.84
CA ALA A 215 24.34 18.96 8.22
C ALA A 215 23.01 18.51 8.84
N ALA A 216 21.91 18.50 8.07
CA ALA A 216 20.62 18.01 8.55
C ALA A 216 20.65 16.51 8.91
N VAL A 217 21.29 15.68 8.07
CA VAL A 217 21.44 14.23 8.31
C VAL A 217 22.39 13.96 9.49
N GLU A 218 23.49 14.70 9.59
CA GLU A 218 24.48 14.59 10.67
C GLU A 218 23.94 15.02 12.04
N GLY A 219 22.92 15.88 12.07
CA GLY A 219 22.13 16.19 13.27
C GLY A 219 21.31 15.02 13.83
N GLY A 220 21.22 13.92 13.07
CA GLY A 220 20.64 12.65 13.49
C GLY A 220 19.28 12.34 12.86
N VAL A 221 19.14 11.11 12.39
CA VAL A 221 17.93 10.57 11.76
C VAL A 221 17.23 9.63 12.73
N SER A 222 15.90 9.75 12.83
CA SER A 222 15.06 8.89 13.71
C SER A 222 14.05 8.09 12.89
N CYS A 223 14.49 7.55 11.75
CA CYS A 223 13.60 6.82 10.86
C CYS A 223 13.35 5.41 11.39
N THR A 224 12.09 5.12 11.70
CA THR A 224 11.67 3.81 12.20
C THR A 224 11.16 2.86 11.12
N HIS A 225 10.89 3.35 9.92
CA HIS A 225 10.30 2.53 8.87
C HIS A 225 11.36 1.63 8.23
N VAL A 226 11.29 0.33 8.52
CA VAL A 226 12.30 -0.68 8.11
C VAL A 226 12.56 -0.66 6.60
N ASP A 227 11.52 -0.52 5.78
CA ASP A 227 11.68 -0.51 4.31
C ASP A 227 12.39 0.75 3.78
N ALA A 228 12.41 1.85 4.54
CA ALA A 228 13.08 3.08 4.12
C ALA A 228 14.61 2.92 4.12
N LEU A 229 15.15 2.10 5.03
CA LEU A 229 16.59 1.93 5.22
C LEU A 229 17.31 1.49 3.94
N ARG A 230 16.66 0.69 3.08
CA ARG A 230 17.29 0.23 1.82
C ARG A 230 17.57 1.33 0.82
N PHE A 231 16.92 2.48 0.98
CA PHE A 231 17.12 3.64 0.11
C PHE A 231 18.16 4.62 0.64
N PHE A 232 18.59 4.46 1.89
CA PHE A 232 19.59 5.35 2.48
C PHE A 232 20.88 5.27 1.69
N ALA A 233 21.58 6.41 1.57
CA ALA A 233 22.96 6.41 1.15
C ALA A 233 23.78 5.55 2.15
N PRO A 234 24.73 4.73 1.69
CA PRO A 234 25.52 3.88 2.59
C PRO A 234 26.17 4.65 3.75
N ALA A 235 26.66 5.87 3.48
CA ALA A 235 27.27 6.73 4.49
C ALA A 235 26.28 7.27 5.54
N ALA A 236 24.98 7.30 5.26
CA ALA A 236 23.95 7.84 6.15
C ALA A 236 23.54 6.85 7.26
N ALA A 237 23.87 5.57 7.09
CA ALA A 237 23.40 4.49 7.95
C ALA A 237 23.71 4.71 9.43
N ARG A 238 24.92 5.23 9.73
CA ARG A 238 25.40 5.52 11.09
C ARG A 238 24.61 6.63 11.79
N HIS A 239 23.93 7.47 11.03
CA HIS A 239 23.18 8.62 11.54
C HIS A 239 21.74 8.25 11.94
N ASN A 240 21.26 7.07 11.57
CA ASN A 240 19.98 6.57 12.03
C ASN A 240 20.10 6.02 13.46
N ARG A 241 19.29 6.55 14.39
CA ARG A 241 19.27 6.12 15.80
C ARG A 241 18.90 4.65 15.99
N HIS A 242 18.24 4.05 15.00
CA HIS A 242 17.85 2.64 15.00
C HIS A 242 18.87 1.73 14.29
N GLY A 243 20.00 2.28 13.84
CA GLY A 243 21.08 1.56 13.19
C GLY A 243 20.94 1.42 11.66
N GLY A 244 21.99 0.86 11.06
CA GLY A 244 22.14 0.65 9.61
C GLY A 244 21.79 -0.75 9.13
N ARG A 245 21.25 -1.61 10.00
CA ARG A 245 20.82 -2.97 9.67
C ARG A 245 19.58 -3.29 10.46
N LEU A 246 18.48 -3.51 9.76
CA LEU A 246 17.19 -3.90 10.34
C LEU A 246 16.70 -5.18 9.67
N GLU A 247 15.86 -5.92 10.36
CA GLU A 247 15.16 -7.10 9.85
C GLU A 247 13.68 -6.80 9.73
N ARG A 248 12.96 -7.49 8.83
CA ARG A 248 11.53 -7.22 8.63
C ARG A 248 10.72 -7.33 9.93
N ILE A 249 11.11 -8.25 10.80
CA ILE A 249 10.52 -8.47 12.13
C ILE A 249 10.64 -7.24 13.04
N ASP A 250 11.66 -6.39 12.84
CA ASP A 250 11.83 -5.14 13.59
C ASP A 250 10.69 -4.14 13.34
N GLN A 251 9.90 -4.30 12.27
CA GLN A 251 8.73 -3.47 12.01
C GLN A 251 7.75 -3.51 13.19
N LEU A 252 7.59 -4.65 13.85
CA LEU A 252 6.70 -4.79 15.01
C LEU A 252 7.15 -3.96 16.23
N ARG A 253 8.45 -3.70 16.39
CA ARG A 253 8.96 -2.91 17.53
C ARG A 253 9.25 -1.45 17.18
N LEU A 254 9.46 -1.15 15.89
CA LEU A 254 9.88 0.18 15.43
C LEU A 254 8.73 0.99 14.85
N GLU A 255 7.80 0.37 14.14
CA GLU A 255 6.75 1.13 13.47
C GLU A 255 5.83 1.79 14.50
N GLN A 256 5.52 3.06 14.24
CA GLN A 256 4.92 3.96 15.23
C GLN A 256 3.96 4.95 14.55
N PRO A 257 2.96 5.48 15.27
CA PRO A 257 1.80 6.11 14.66
C PRO A 257 2.06 7.53 14.13
N GLY A 258 3.21 8.15 14.40
CA GLY A 258 3.65 9.39 13.77
C GLY A 258 4.41 9.19 12.44
N CYS A 259 4.72 7.96 12.02
CA CYS A 259 5.48 7.75 10.79
C CYS A 259 4.60 7.93 9.55
N VAL A 260 4.96 8.87 8.66
CA VAL A 260 4.25 9.08 7.38
C VAL A 260 4.17 7.81 6.54
N HIS A 261 5.23 6.99 6.53
CA HIS A 261 5.23 5.72 5.79
C HIS A 261 4.32 4.67 6.41
N ALA A 262 4.18 4.64 7.74
CA ALA A 262 3.21 3.76 8.39
C ALA A 262 1.76 4.13 8.00
N HIS A 263 1.50 5.40 7.68
CA HIS A 263 0.22 5.87 7.16
C HIS A 263 0.03 5.55 5.69
N MET A 264 1.09 5.69 4.87
CA MET A 264 1.06 5.25 3.46
C MET A 264 0.78 3.74 3.36
N ASP A 265 1.42 2.93 4.22
CA ASP A 265 1.25 1.48 4.24
C ASP A 265 -0.16 1.01 4.67
N LEU A 266 -1.04 1.91 5.16
CA LEU A 266 -2.46 1.58 5.34
C LEU A 266 -3.13 1.21 4.00
N LEU A 267 -2.79 1.90 2.90
CA LEU A 267 -3.31 1.53 1.59
C LEU A 267 -2.78 0.17 1.13
N LYS A 268 -1.53 -0.15 1.44
CA LYS A 268 -0.95 -1.48 1.16
C LYS A 268 -1.69 -2.58 1.91
N ALA A 269 -2.05 -2.33 3.17
CA ALA A 269 -2.85 -3.24 3.97
C ALA A 269 -4.27 -3.39 3.38
N ALA A 270 -4.92 -2.29 3.00
CA ALA A 270 -6.23 -2.31 2.34
C ALA A 270 -6.22 -3.11 1.02
N LEU A 271 -5.20 -2.91 0.18
CA LEU A 271 -5.00 -3.62 -1.07
C LEU A 271 -4.72 -5.12 -0.87
N ARG A 272 -4.04 -5.47 0.23
CA ARG A 272 -3.83 -6.88 0.59
C ARG A 272 -5.14 -7.57 0.91
N LEU A 273 -6.03 -6.89 1.63
CA LEU A 273 -7.29 -7.46 2.09
C LEU A 273 -8.37 -7.48 1.00
N SER A 274 -8.30 -6.60 0.01
CA SER A 274 -9.26 -6.55 -1.10
C SER A 274 -9.44 -7.91 -1.81
N PRO A 275 -10.68 -8.38 -2.04
CA PRO A 275 -11.97 -7.66 -1.93
C PRO A 275 -12.66 -7.77 -0.55
N TRP A 276 -12.01 -8.31 0.47
CA TRP A 276 -12.64 -8.62 1.77
C TRP A 276 -12.68 -7.42 2.72
N LEU A 277 -12.70 -6.22 2.16
CA LEU A 277 -12.67 -4.94 2.84
C LEU A 277 -13.79 -4.07 2.26
N PRO A 278 -14.56 -3.33 3.08
CA PRO A 278 -15.47 -2.31 2.55
C PRO A 278 -14.71 -1.32 1.65
N ALA A 279 -15.22 -1.06 0.45
CA ALA A 279 -14.54 -0.22 -0.53
C ALA A 279 -14.24 1.19 0.00
N GLU A 280 -15.13 1.72 0.84
CA GLU A 280 -15.05 3.03 1.45
C GLU A 280 -13.82 3.15 2.35
N LEU A 281 -13.46 2.08 3.07
CA LEU A 281 -12.26 2.02 3.91
C LEU A 281 -10.97 1.98 3.08
N LEU A 282 -11.01 1.40 1.87
CA LEU A 282 -9.90 1.54 0.91
C LEU A 282 -9.75 2.99 0.46
N ALA A 283 -10.85 3.70 0.21
CA ALA A 283 -10.82 5.10 -0.17
C ALA A 283 -10.30 5.99 0.98
N ASP A 284 -10.63 5.69 2.23
CA ASP A 284 -10.07 6.37 3.41
C ASP A 284 -8.56 6.15 3.51
N ALA A 285 -8.10 4.91 3.33
CA ALA A 285 -6.67 4.58 3.31
C ALA A 285 -5.93 5.26 2.14
N LEU A 286 -6.57 5.38 0.98
CA LEU A 286 -6.05 6.12 -0.16
C LEU A 286 -5.87 7.61 0.16
N GLU A 287 -6.88 8.23 0.76
CA GLU A 287 -6.83 9.65 1.18
C GLU A 287 -5.72 9.90 2.20
N VAL A 288 -5.57 9.03 3.19
CA VAL A 288 -4.47 9.07 4.16
C VAL A 288 -3.11 8.91 3.47
N ALA A 289 -2.98 7.97 2.52
CA ALA A 289 -1.74 7.77 1.78
C ALA A 289 -1.34 8.98 0.95
N ILE A 290 -2.29 9.67 0.30
CA ILE A 290 -2.05 10.93 -0.42
C ILE A 290 -1.56 12.00 0.56
N ALA A 291 -2.27 12.22 1.67
CA ALA A 291 -1.89 13.23 2.66
C ALA A 291 -0.50 12.97 3.27
N ALA A 292 -0.20 11.70 3.57
CA ALA A 292 1.09 11.28 4.09
C ALA A 292 2.23 11.54 3.08
N ARG A 293 2.03 11.17 1.81
CA ARG A 293 3.02 11.43 0.77
C ARG A 293 3.17 12.92 0.45
N SER A 294 2.10 13.71 0.53
CA SER A 294 2.19 15.17 0.42
C SER A 294 3.07 15.78 1.51
N LEU A 295 2.88 15.37 2.77
CA LEU A 295 3.72 15.82 3.88
C LEU A 295 5.18 15.38 3.72
N ASP A 296 5.39 14.14 3.28
CA ASP A 296 6.71 13.57 3.01
C ASP A 296 7.47 14.35 1.92
N VAL A 297 6.81 14.65 0.80
CA VAL A 297 7.38 15.45 -0.30
C VAL A 297 7.65 16.88 0.16
N ALA A 298 6.72 17.51 0.90
CA ALA A 298 6.89 18.88 1.37
C ALA A 298 8.09 19.02 2.33
N ALA A 299 8.38 18.01 3.14
CA ALA A 299 9.53 18.00 4.06
C ALA A 299 10.86 17.60 3.41
N SER A 300 10.83 17.15 2.15
CA SER A 300 12.00 16.68 1.43
C SER A 300 12.99 17.82 1.09
N PRO A 301 14.23 17.51 0.67
CA PRO A 301 15.17 18.52 0.19
C PRO A 301 14.90 18.98 -1.25
N TYR A 302 13.81 18.52 -1.88
CA TYR A 302 13.38 18.93 -3.21
C TYR A 302 12.39 20.10 -3.17
N ASP A 303 12.37 20.90 -4.24
CA ASP A 303 11.34 21.89 -4.48
C ASP A 303 10.20 21.29 -5.31
N ALA A 304 9.03 21.14 -4.70
CA ALA A 304 7.81 20.67 -5.34
C ALA A 304 6.77 21.80 -5.55
N SER A 305 7.16 23.07 -5.43
CA SER A 305 6.25 24.22 -5.49
C SER A 305 5.52 24.32 -6.83
N ALA A 306 6.15 23.88 -7.93
CA ALA A 306 5.51 23.81 -9.26
C ALA A 306 4.30 22.86 -9.31
N TYR A 307 4.19 21.93 -8.35
CA TYR A 307 3.06 21.02 -8.16
C TYR A 307 2.06 21.51 -7.10
N GLY A 308 2.20 22.74 -6.61
CA GLY A 308 1.36 23.30 -5.56
C GLY A 308 1.68 22.81 -4.15
N LEU A 309 2.87 22.23 -3.94
CA LEU A 309 3.35 21.79 -2.63
C LEU A 309 4.50 22.70 -2.15
N PRO A 310 4.23 23.72 -1.31
CA PRO A 310 5.29 24.53 -0.74
C PRO A 310 6.15 23.71 0.23
N PRO A 311 7.47 23.98 0.30
CA PRO A 311 8.38 23.21 1.14
C PRO A 311 8.21 23.54 2.63
N ILE A 312 8.16 22.51 3.46
CA ILE A 312 8.32 22.60 4.92
C ILE A 312 9.82 22.49 5.20
N ARG A 313 10.41 23.60 5.65
CA ARG A 313 11.86 23.78 5.77
C ARG A 313 12.43 23.14 7.05
N VAL A 314 12.45 21.81 7.10
CA VAL A 314 12.88 21.02 8.28
C VAL A 314 14.37 21.16 8.66
N GLU A 315 15.17 21.79 7.81
CA GLU A 315 16.53 22.24 8.16
C GLU A 315 16.52 23.41 9.17
N LEU A 316 15.39 24.11 9.30
CA LEU A 316 15.18 25.20 10.25
C LEU A 316 14.34 24.74 11.46
N PRO A 317 14.56 25.29 12.67
CA PRO A 317 13.72 24.99 13.83
C PRO A 317 12.22 25.25 13.60
N SER A 318 11.86 26.37 12.98
CA SER A 318 10.46 26.71 12.70
C SER A 318 9.78 25.72 11.74
N GLY A 319 10.51 25.22 10.73
CA GLY A 319 9.97 24.21 9.82
C GLY A 319 9.84 22.84 10.49
N ARG A 320 10.65 22.52 11.50
CA ARG A 320 10.47 21.32 12.34
C ARG A 320 9.22 21.41 13.19
N ASP A 321 8.88 22.59 13.69
CA ASP A 321 7.65 22.82 14.45
C ASP A 321 6.41 22.72 13.53
N GLU A 322 6.47 23.31 12.34
CA GLU A 322 5.44 23.16 11.30
C GLU A 322 5.22 21.69 10.91
N TYR A 323 6.31 20.96 10.62
CA TYR A 323 6.23 19.53 10.31
C TYR A 323 5.61 18.74 11.44
N ARG A 324 6.00 19.02 12.69
CA ARG A 324 5.47 18.32 13.86
C ARG A 324 3.96 18.53 14.00
N ALA A 325 3.47 19.75 13.79
CA ALA A 325 2.04 20.02 13.82
C ALA A 325 1.29 19.23 12.73
N ALA A 326 1.78 19.26 11.49
CA ALA A 326 1.19 18.51 10.38
C ALA A 326 1.25 16.98 10.59
N GLN A 327 2.33 16.48 11.18
CA GLN A 327 2.51 15.06 11.51
C GLN A 327 1.50 14.59 12.57
N VAL A 328 1.26 15.40 13.61
CA VAL A 328 0.27 15.10 14.65
C VAL A 328 -1.14 15.09 14.07
N GLU A 329 -1.49 16.06 13.22
CA GLU A 329 -2.77 16.10 12.53
C GLU A 329 -2.98 14.85 11.65
N LEU A 330 -1.97 14.48 10.86
CA LEU A 330 -2.03 13.26 10.03
C LEU A 330 -2.19 12.00 10.87
N MET A 331 -1.48 11.90 12.00
CA MET A 331 -1.60 10.79 12.94
C MET A 331 -3.05 10.64 13.44
N HIS A 332 -3.69 11.74 13.86
CA HIS A 332 -5.08 11.72 14.30
C HIS A 332 -6.04 11.30 13.20
N ARG A 333 -5.85 11.81 11.97
CA ARG A 333 -6.66 11.42 10.80
C ARG A 333 -6.50 9.94 10.44
N ALA A 334 -5.31 9.38 10.58
CA ALA A 334 -5.01 8.00 10.23
C ALA A 334 -5.42 6.97 11.30
N ALA A 335 -5.54 7.39 12.56
CA ALA A 335 -5.89 6.52 13.68
C ALA A 335 -7.19 5.72 13.47
N PRO A 336 -8.36 6.32 13.12
CA PRO A 336 -9.59 5.56 12.90
C PRO A 336 -9.48 4.60 11.70
N VAL A 337 -8.77 4.99 10.64
CA VAL A 337 -8.53 4.13 9.46
C VAL A 337 -7.70 2.91 9.83
N ARG A 338 -6.65 3.09 10.65
CA ARG A 338 -5.81 2.00 11.17
C ARG A 338 -6.62 1.02 12.01
N ALA A 339 -7.44 1.51 12.94
CA ALA A 339 -8.28 0.69 13.80
C ALA A 339 -9.32 -0.11 12.98
N ALA A 340 -9.97 0.54 12.01
CA ALA A 340 -10.93 -0.11 11.13
C ALA A 340 -10.27 -1.17 10.23
N LEU A 341 -9.07 -0.92 9.70
CA LEU A 341 -8.30 -1.91 8.96
C LEU A 341 -7.94 -3.11 9.86
N ARG A 342 -7.46 -2.88 11.08
CA ARG A 342 -7.14 -3.96 12.03
C ARG A 342 -8.37 -4.85 12.27
N ALA A 343 -9.51 -4.23 12.56
CA ALA A 343 -10.78 -4.95 12.75
C ALA A 343 -11.19 -5.75 11.50
N ALA A 344 -10.97 -5.21 10.29
CA ALA A 344 -11.24 -5.92 9.05
C ALA A 344 -10.32 -7.14 8.84
N PHE A 345 -9.04 -7.03 9.20
CA PHE A 345 -8.13 -8.19 9.19
C PHE A 345 -8.57 -9.26 10.21
N ASP A 346 -8.99 -8.86 11.42
CA ASP A 346 -9.50 -9.78 12.44
C ASP A 346 -10.76 -10.52 11.93
N ALA A 347 -11.72 -9.79 11.35
CA ALA A 347 -12.94 -10.37 10.77
C ALA A 347 -12.64 -11.31 9.61
N TYR A 348 -11.73 -10.95 8.71
CA TYR A 348 -11.34 -11.79 7.59
C TYR A 348 -10.64 -13.07 8.05
N LEU A 349 -9.72 -12.98 9.02
CA LEU A 349 -9.03 -14.14 9.57
C LEU A 349 -10.03 -15.13 10.19
N GLN A 350 -11.03 -14.64 10.92
CA GLN A 350 -12.11 -15.47 11.47
C GLN A 350 -13.02 -16.08 10.41
N ALA A 351 -13.33 -15.35 9.34
CA ALA A 351 -14.24 -15.82 8.30
C ALA A 351 -13.59 -16.79 7.31
N ALA A 352 -12.30 -16.59 6.98
CA ALA A 352 -11.63 -17.34 5.93
C ALA A 352 -10.84 -18.56 6.45
N PHE A 353 -10.29 -18.53 7.67
CA PHE A 353 -9.38 -19.56 8.15
C PHE A 353 -9.94 -20.32 9.35
N CYS A 354 -9.63 -21.62 9.45
CA CYS A 354 -9.91 -22.34 10.68
C CYS A 354 -8.93 -21.90 11.79
N PRO A 355 -9.33 -21.94 13.08
CA PRO A 355 -8.45 -21.51 14.18
C PRO A 355 -7.11 -22.25 14.26
N ALA A 356 -7.07 -23.52 13.83
CA ALA A 356 -5.83 -24.31 13.84
C ALA A 356 -4.81 -23.80 12.81
N ASP A 357 -5.26 -23.39 11.63
CA ASP A 357 -4.38 -22.84 10.58
C ASP A 357 -3.80 -21.49 11.01
N VAL A 358 -4.62 -20.66 11.66
CA VAL A 358 -4.17 -19.38 12.24
C VAL A 358 -3.10 -19.62 13.31
N ALA A 359 -3.36 -20.52 14.26
CA ALA A 359 -2.41 -20.83 15.33
C ALA A 359 -1.10 -21.43 14.78
N ALA A 360 -1.16 -22.28 13.76
CA ALA A 360 0.01 -22.83 13.11
C ALA A 360 0.86 -21.75 12.41
N ALA A 361 0.22 -20.80 11.71
CA ALA A 361 0.89 -19.68 11.06
C ALA A 361 1.53 -18.71 12.08
N GLU A 362 0.88 -18.47 13.23
CA GLU A 362 1.46 -17.66 14.32
C GLU A 362 2.68 -18.32 14.96
N ALA A 363 2.66 -19.65 15.13
CA ALA A 363 3.75 -20.40 15.75
C ALA A 363 5.02 -20.51 14.86
N ALA A 364 4.86 -20.39 13.54
CA ALA A 364 5.94 -20.58 12.57
C ALA A 364 6.01 -19.43 11.56
N PRO A 365 6.52 -18.24 11.96
CA PRO A 365 6.62 -17.10 11.06
C PRO A 365 7.50 -17.41 9.85
N GLY A 366 7.02 -17.04 8.66
CA GLY A 366 7.76 -17.21 7.41
C GLY A 366 9.15 -16.57 7.42
N GLU A 367 10.07 -17.13 6.63
CA GLU A 367 11.45 -16.62 6.55
C GLU A 367 11.54 -15.16 6.10
N ASP A 368 10.52 -14.67 5.41
CA ASP A 368 10.41 -13.28 4.96
C ASP A 368 10.41 -12.27 6.12
N ARG A 369 9.98 -12.69 7.32
CA ARG A 369 10.09 -11.89 8.55
C ARG A 369 11.54 -11.58 8.93
N PHE A 370 12.49 -12.40 8.48
CA PHE A 370 13.91 -12.22 8.81
C PHE A 370 14.70 -11.65 7.63
N ALA A 371 14.03 -11.18 6.58
CA ALA A 371 14.68 -10.47 5.49
C ALA A 371 15.38 -9.21 6.02
N VAL A 372 16.65 -9.03 5.64
CA VAL A 372 17.49 -7.93 6.13
C VAL A 372 17.34 -6.73 5.19
N ALA A 373 17.12 -5.55 5.78
CA ALA A 373 17.23 -4.25 5.14
C ALA A 373 18.55 -3.59 5.55
N THR A 374 19.36 -3.23 4.55
CA THR A 374 20.59 -2.44 4.68
C THR A 374 20.57 -1.31 3.67
N PRO A 375 21.26 -0.18 3.92
CA PRO A 375 21.48 0.90 2.95
C PRO A 375 21.89 0.37 1.58
N ALA A 376 21.33 0.97 0.52
CA ALA A 376 21.49 0.53 -0.87
C ALA A 376 21.16 -0.97 -1.14
N GLY A 377 20.48 -1.64 -0.20
CA GLY A 377 20.16 -3.05 -0.29
C GLY A 377 19.02 -3.35 -1.28
N PRO A 378 18.92 -4.60 -1.75
CA PRO A 378 17.82 -5.01 -2.61
C PRO A 378 16.49 -4.98 -1.85
N PRO A 379 15.35 -4.98 -2.57
CA PRO A 379 14.04 -5.23 -1.94
C PRO A 379 14.06 -6.56 -1.17
N TRP A 380 13.38 -6.61 -0.02
CA TRP A 380 13.42 -7.75 0.92
C TRP A 380 13.14 -9.11 0.26
N ARG A 381 12.23 -9.20 -0.72
CA ARG A 381 11.97 -10.44 -1.46
C ARG A 381 13.19 -10.97 -2.20
N LYS A 382 14.03 -10.08 -2.73
CA LYS A 382 15.29 -10.44 -3.39
C LYS A 382 16.40 -10.70 -2.37
N ALA A 383 16.38 -10.01 -1.23
CA ALA A 383 17.33 -10.25 -0.13
C ALA A 383 17.22 -11.68 0.43
N LEU A 384 16.02 -12.26 0.46
CA LEU A 384 15.80 -13.66 0.86
C LEU A 384 16.47 -14.64 -0.11
N LEU A 385 16.37 -14.39 -1.42
CA LEU A 385 16.96 -15.23 -2.47
C LEU A 385 18.49 -15.18 -2.50
N GLN A 386 19.11 -14.18 -1.86
CA GLN A 386 20.55 -13.97 -1.83
C GLN A 386 21.22 -14.49 -0.55
N ARG A 387 20.47 -15.12 0.37
CA ARG A 387 21.07 -15.76 1.54
C ARG A 387 21.88 -16.98 1.08
N PRO A 388 23.18 -17.09 1.42
CA PRO A 388 23.86 -18.37 1.32
C PRO A 388 23.09 -19.38 2.18
N GLU A 389 22.89 -20.60 1.66
CA GLU A 389 22.23 -21.69 2.39
C GLU A 389 22.81 -21.74 3.81
N ARG A 390 21.92 -21.70 4.82
CA ARG A 390 22.35 -21.96 6.20
C ARG A 390 23.05 -23.31 6.16
N THR A 391 24.36 -23.31 6.40
CA THR A 391 25.11 -24.50 6.72
C THR A 391 24.35 -25.21 7.83
N SER A 392 23.83 -26.38 7.49
CA SER A 392 23.15 -27.26 8.44
C SER A 392 24.09 -27.44 9.63
N LEU A 393 23.62 -27.04 10.82
CA LEU A 393 24.29 -27.43 12.05
C LEU A 393 24.37 -28.97 12.06
N PRO A 394 25.54 -29.57 12.31
CA PRO A 394 25.64 -31.02 12.37
C PRO A 394 24.71 -31.51 13.48
N LYS A 395 23.81 -32.44 13.12
CA LYS A 395 22.99 -33.16 14.08
C LYS A 395 23.92 -33.77 15.13
N ARG A 396 23.76 -33.37 16.38
CA ARG A 396 24.32 -34.10 17.53
C ARG A 396 23.30 -35.08 18.04
#